data_AF-A0A3D4ZLK8-F1
#
_entry.id   AF-A0A3D4ZLK8-F1
#
_cell.length_a   1.000
_cell.length_b   1.000
_cell.length_c   1.000
_cell.angle_alpha   90.00
_cell.angle_beta   90.00
_cell.angle_gamma   90.00
#
_symmetry.space_group_name_H-M   'P 1'
#
loop_
_entity.id
_entity.type
_entity.pdbx_description
1 polymer ?
#
loop_
_entity_poly.entity_id
_entity_poly.type
_entity_poly.pdbx_seq_one_letter_code
_entity_poly.pdbx_strand_id
1 'polypeptide(L)'
;MSSRILNAGRAICLVAGFFLLASKIIPSVAGLVFYFLFYLLLSAASVIQENRIQLSIEEQGRATVQSLISLATNLHALLVFSALAMLASVSAVVVSLAVYCIVSCVVIGWLLPGKQRLR
;
A
#
# COMPACT_ATOMS: atom_id res chain seq x y z
N MET A 1 1.49 -14.46 -16.23
CA MET A 1 2.47 -13.76 -15.37
C MET A 1 1.86 -12.58 -14.59
N SER A 2 0.89 -11.85 -15.16
CA SER A 2 0.27 -10.66 -14.53
C SER A 2 -0.47 -10.91 -13.19
N SER A 3 -1.17 -12.04 -13.02
CA SER A 3 -1.94 -12.30 -11.79
C SER A 3 -1.07 -12.59 -10.55
N ARG A 4 0.09 -13.25 -10.72
CA ARG A 4 0.98 -13.60 -9.60
C ARG A 4 1.63 -12.37 -8.97
N ILE A 5 2.05 -11.40 -9.78
CA ILE A 5 2.69 -10.17 -9.31
C ILE A 5 1.67 -9.27 -8.60
N LEU A 6 0.44 -9.20 -9.11
CA LEU A 6 -0.65 -8.48 -8.44
C LEU A 6 -0.98 -9.09 -7.08
N ASN A 7 -1.07 -10.41 -7.01
CA ASN A 7 -1.33 -11.13 -5.76
C ASN A 7 -0.15 -10.99 -4.78
N ALA A 8 1.09 -10.98 -5.27
CA ALA A 8 2.29 -10.77 -4.46
C ALA A 8 2.32 -9.35 -3.86
N GLY A 9 2.06 -8.30 -4.66
CA GLY A 9 1.99 -6.93 -4.15
C GLY A 9 0.92 -6.75 -3.08
N ARG A 10 -0.25 -7.37 -3.27
CA ARG A 10 -1.33 -7.37 -2.27
C ARG A 10 -0.95 -8.11 -0.99
N ALA A 11 -0.33 -9.28 -1.12
CA ALA A 11 0.14 -10.05 0.03
C ALA A 11 1.20 -9.27 0.83
N ILE A 12 2.12 -8.60 0.14
CA ILE A 12 3.15 -7.75 0.75
C ILE A 12 2.49 -6.61 1.56
N CYS A 13 1.53 -5.88 0.98
CA CYS A 13 0.84 -4.80 1.68
C CYS A 13 0.02 -5.28 2.88
N LEU A 14 -0.61 -6.45 2.78
CA LEU A 14 -1.37 -7.05 3.86
C LEU A 14 -0.46 -7.46 5.03
N VAL A 15 0.66 -8.13 4.74
CA VAL A 15 1.67 -8.48 5.75
C VAL A 15 2.29 -7.22 6.37
N ALA A 16 2.54 -6.18 5.58
CA ALA A 16 3.03 -4.89 6.09
C ALA A 16 2.06 -4.29 7.11
N GLY A 17 0.75 -4.28 6.81
CA GLY A 17 -0.27 -3.81 7.77
C GLY A 17 -0.26 -4.58 9.09
N PHE A 18 -0.07 -5.90 9.05
CA PHE A 18 0.07 -6.70 10.27
C PHE A 18 1.35 -6.38 11.05
N PHE A 19 2.47 -6.13 10.37
CA PHE A 19 3.70 -5.68 11.04
C PHE A 19 3.54 -4.31 11.70
N LEU A 20 2.80 -3.39 11.09
CA LEU A 20 2.49 -2.11 11.73
C LEU A 20 1.58 -2.27 12.96
N LEU A 21 0.64 -3.22 12.96
CA LEU A 21 -0.12 -3.57 14.18
C LEU A 21 0.79 -4.20 15.24
N ALA A 22 1.66 -5.15 14.84
CA ALA A 22 2.57 -5.83 15.74
C ALA A 22 3.56 -4.87 16.40
N SER A 23 4.07 -3.87 15.67
CA SER A 23 4.96 -2.84 16.22
C SER A 23 4.29 -2.04 17.34
N LYS A 24 2.96 -1.88 17.27
CA LYS A 24 2.19 -1.18 18.29
C LYS A 24 1.92 -2.04 19.53
N ILE A 25 1.73 -3.35 19.37
CA ILE A 25 1.43 -4.29 20.46
C ILE A 25 2.69 -4.58 21.30
N ILE A 26 3.88 -4.42 20.72
CA ILE A 26 5.17 -4.69 21.37
C ILE A 26 5.83 -3.36 21.75
N PRO A 27 5.62 -2.83 22.97
CA PRO A 27 6.17 -1.55 23.42
C PRO A 27 7.65 -1.66 23.83
N SER A 28 8.48 -2.30 23.01
CA SER A 28 9.92 -2.48 23.24
C SER A 28 10.71 -2.20 21.96
N VAL A 29 12.04 -2.24 22.04
CA VAL A 29 12.94 -2.13 20.87
C VAL A 29 12.60 -3.17 19.80
N ALA A 30 12.06 -4.34 20.18
CA ALA A 30 11.58 -5.34 19.23
C ALA A 30 10.42 -4.82 18.36
N GLY A 31 9.59 -3.91 18.86
CA GLY A 31 8.54 -3.24 18.07
C GLY A 31 9.10 -2.42 16.92
N LEU A 32 10.31 -1.84 17.07
CA LEU A 32 10.98 -1.11 15.99
C LEU A 32 11.36 -2.02 14.82
N VAL A 33 11.67 -3.29 15.09
CA VAL A 33 11.97 -4.27 14.02
C VAL A 33 10.73 -4.45 13.14
N PHE A 34 9.55 -4.62 13.74
CA PHE A 34 8.30 -4.73 12.99
C PHE A 34 7.96 -3.44 12.24
N TYR A 35 8.24 -2.28 12.84
CA TYR A 35 8.06 -0.98 12.18
C TYR A 35 8.99 -0.82 10.96
N PHE A 36 10.25 -1.24 11.08
CA PHE A 36 11.19 -1.26 9.97
C PHE A 36 10.73 -2.22 8.85
N LEU A 37 10.29 -3.43 9.22
CA LEU A 37 9.77 -4.39 8.25
C LEU A 37 8.52 -3.87 7.53
N PHE A 38 7.64 -3.13 8.22
CA PHE A 38 6.53 -2.44 7.58
C PHE A 38 7.01 -1.50 6.46
N TYR A 39 7.97 -0.62 6.74
CA TYR A 39 8.49 0.31 5.73
C TYR A 39 9.24 -0.38 4.60
N LEU A 40 10.00 -1.43 4.91
CA LEU A 40 10.68 -2.23 3.90
C LEU A 40 9.68 -2.84 2.90
N LEU A 41 8.61 -3.45 3.41
CA LEU A 41 7.57 -4.05 2.58
C LEU A 41 6.78 -2.99 1.79
N LEU A 42 6.49 -1.84 2.40
CA LEU A 42 5.81 -0.75 1.70
C LEU A 42 6.67 -0.19 0.56
N SER A 43 7.98 -0.06 0.77
CA SER A 43 8.93 0.35 -0.27
C SER A 43 9.04 -0.69 -1.39
N ALA A 44 9.06 -1.99 -1.06
CA ALA A 44 9.01 -3.03 -2.07
C ALA A 44 7.71 -2.99 -2.89
N ALA A 45 6.57 -2.74 -2.24
CA ALA A 45 5.28 -2.62 -2.91
C ALA A 45 5.22 -1.42 -3.86
N SER A 46 5.78 -0.26 -3.49
CA SER A 46 5.81 0.92 -4.35
C SER A 46 6.67 0.72 -5.61
N VAL A 47 7.82 0.04 -5.48
CA VAL A 47 8.66 -0.33 -6.63
C VAL A 47 7.93 -1.29 -7.57
N ILE A 48 7.23 -2.29 -7.03
CA ILE A 48 6.41 -3.21 -7.82
C ILE A 48 5.30 -2.44 -8.55
N GLN A 49 4.60 -1.55 -7.86
CA GLN A 49 3.54 -0.73 -8.45
C GLN A 49 4.06 0.12 -9.61
N GLU A 50 5.16 0.84 -9.39
CA GLU A 50 5.77 1.71 -10.39
C GLU A 50 6.19 0.94 -11.65
N ASN A 51 6.89 -0.19 -11.48
CA ASN A 51 7.31 -1.02 -12.60
C ASN A 51 6.10 -1.53 -13.41
N ARG A 52 5.00 -1.86 -12.72
CA ARG A 52 3.79 -2.37 -13.38
C ARG A 52 3.06 -1.29 -14.18
N ILE A 53 3.03 -0.07 -13.67
CA ILE A 53 2.52 1.09 -14.39
C ILE A 53 3.35 1.33 -15.66
N GLN A 54 4.67 1.38 -15.53
CA GLN A 54 5.56 1.64 -16.68
C GLN A 54 5.43 0.57 -17.78
N LEU A 55 5.30 -0.71 -17.40
CA LEU A 55 5.09 -1.81 -18.34
C LEU A 55 3.70 -1.82 -19.00
N SER A 56 2.74 -1.05 -18.47
CA SER A 56 1.35 -1.02 -18.96
C SER A 56 1.05 0.14 -19.92
N ILE A 57 2.01 1.06 -20.13
CA ILE A 57 1.82 2.27 -20.93
C ILE A 57 2.67 2.16 -22.19
N GLU A 58 2.10 2.54 -23.33
CA GLU A 58 2.83 2.65 -24.60
C GLU A 58 3.93 3.72 -24.51
N GLU A 59 4.95 3.63 -25.37
CA GLU A 59 6.12 4.50 -25.29
C GLU A 59 5.75 5.99 -25.50
N GLN A 60 4.72 6.26 -26.30
CA GLN A 60 4.15 7.57 -26.49
C GLN A 60 3.23 7.94 -25.31
N GLY A 61 3.55 9.04 -24.62
CA GLY A 61 2.74 9.55 -23.50
C GLY A 61 3.09 8.96 -22.12
N ARG A 62 4.08 8.06 -22.02
CA ARG A 62 4.53 7.46 -20.75
C ARG A 62 4.84 8.50 -19.67
N ALA A 63 5.55 9.58 -20.03
CA ALA A 63 5.90 10.66 -19.09
C ALA A 63 4.65 11.40 -18.57
N THR A 64 3.66 11.64 -19.42
CA THR A 64 2.41 12.30 -19.03
C THR A 64 1.59 11.44 -18.08
N VAL A 65 1.44 10.15 -18.38
CA VAL A 65 0.71 9.22 -17.50
C VAL A 65 1.41 9.09 -16.15
N GLN A 66 2.74 9.02 -16.14
CA GLN A 66 3.51 8.94 -14.89
C GLN A 66 3.38 10.22 -14.05
N SER A 67 3.34 11.40 -14.69
CA SER A 67 3.05 12.66 -14.01
C SER A 67 1.64 12.69 -13.40
N LEU A 68 0.62 12.23 -14.15
CA LEU A 68 -0.76 12.15 -13.64
C LEU A 68 -0.90 11.18 -12.47
N ILE A 69 -0.21 10.05 -12.51
CA ILE A 69 -0.21 9.09 -11.40
C ILE A 69 0.48 9.69 -10.17
N SER A 70 1.62 10.36 -10.35
CA SER A 70 2.30 11.08 -9.26
C SER A 70 1.41 12.17 -8.66
N LEU A 71 0.67 12.91 -9.49
CA LEU A 71 -0.27 13.90 -9.01
C LEU A 71 -1.40 13.26 -8.19
N ALA A 72 -1.97 12.16 -8.68
CA ALA A 72 -3.04 11.43 -7.99
C ALA A 72 -2.56 10.85 -6.65
N THR A 73 -1.35 10.28 -6.58
CA THR A 73 -0.78 9.73 -5.33
C THR A 73 -0.49 10.83 -4.31
N ASN A 74 0.01 11.99 -4.74
CA ASN A 74 0.23 13.13 -3.84
C ASN A 74 -1.08 13.73 -3.34
N LEU A 75 -2.08 13.90 -4.21
CA LEU A 75 -3.40 14.38 -3.78
C LEU A 75 -4.04 13.41 -2.78
N HIS A 76 -3.95 12.11 -3.05
CA HIS A 76 -4.40 11.08 -2.11
C HIS A 76 -3.66 11.16 -0.77
N ALA A 77 -2.33 11.33 -0.78
CA ALA A 77 -1.55 11.49 0.45
C ALA A 77 -1.99 12.73 1.26
N LEU A 78 -2.24 13.87 0.60
CA LEU A 78 -2.76 15.08 1.26
C LEU A 78 -4.12 14.83 1.93
N LEU A 79 -5.04 14.13 1.26
CA LEU A 79 -6.34 13.78 1.82
C LEU A 79 -6.24 12.81 3.01
N VAL A 80 -5.35 11.82 2.92
CA VAL A 80 -5.13 10.87 4.02
C VAL A 80 -4.48 11.57 5.20
N PHE A 81 -3.44 12.38 4.98
CA PHE A 81 -2.77 13.10 6.08
C PHE A 81 -3.67 14.15 6.71
N SER A 82 -4.52 14.84 5.95
CA SER A 82 -5.50 15.77 6.54
C SER A 82 -6.53 15.06 7.40
N ALA A 83 -7.03 13.89 6.98
CA ALA A 83 -7.90 13.06 7.79
C ALA A 83 -7.20 12.53 9.06
N LEU A 84 -5.95 12.07 8.92
CA LEU A 84 -5.16 11.57 10.06
C LEU A 84 -4.81 12.70 11.05
N ALA A 85 -4.67 13.95 10.60
CA ALA A 85 -4.41 15.09 11.46
C ALA A 85 -5.57 15.38 12.43
N MET A 86 -6.78 14.88 12.15
CA MET A 86 -7.92 14.99 13.07
C MET A 86 -7.79 14.08 14.30
N LEU A 87 -6.83 13.14 14.31
CA LEU A 87 -6.62 12.21 15.40
C LEU A 87 -5.72 12.83 16.48
N ALA A 88 -6.20 12.84 17.72
CA ALA A 88 -5.52 13.48 18.85
C ALA A 88 -4.26 12.74 19.35
N SER A 89 -3.95 11.52 18.86
CA SER A 89 -2.80 10.76 19.32
C SER A 89 -2.06 10.03 18.19
N VAL A 90 -0.74 10.02 18.27
CA VAL A 90 0.14 9.25 17.37
C VAL A 90 -0.23 7.76 17.40
N SER A 91 -0.63 7.26 18.57
CA SER A 91 -1.14 5.90 18.74
C SER A 91 -2.34 5.61 17.84
N ALA A 92 -3.33 6.52 17.83
CA ALA A 92 -4.51 6.39 16.99
C ALA A 92 -4.17 6.48 15.50
N VAL A 93 -3.20 7.33 15.12
CA VAL A 93 -2.72 7.44 13.74
C VAL A 93 -2.11 6.11 13.26
N VAL A 94 -1.23 5.50 14.06
CA VAL A 94 -0.57 4.22 13.70
C VAL A 94 -1.60 3.11 13.52
N VAL A 95 -2.55 2.99 14.46
CA VAL A 95 -3.63 1.98 14.35
C VAL A 95 -4.52 2.25 13.15
N SER A 96 -4.90 3.50 12.90
CA SER A 96 -5.74 3.88 11.75
C SER A 96 -5.04 3.56 10.43
N LEU A 97 -3.74 3.83 10.33
CA LEU A 97 -2.96 3.53 9.12
C LEU A 97 -2.86 2.01 8.90
N ALA A 98 -2.64 1.24 9.96
CA ALA A 98 -2.58 -0.22 9.87
C ALA A 98 -3.91 -0.83 9.42
N VAL A 99 -5.03 -0.35 10.00
CA VAL A 99 -6.38 -0.73 9.59
C VAL A 99 -6.62 -0.33 8.14
N TYR A 100 -6.26 0.89 7.74
CA TYR A 100 -6.37 1.36 6.37
C TYR A 100 -5.63 0.45 5.38
N CYS A 101 -4.39 0.04 5.68
CA CYS A 101 -3.62 -0.89 4.85
C CYS A 101 -4.33 -2.24 4.71
N ILE A 102 -4.79 -2.83 5.82
CA ILE A 102 -5.44 -4.15 5.82
C ILE A 102 -6.78 -4.10 5.08
N VAL A 103 -7.65 -3.14 5.42
CA VAL A 103 -8.97 -2.97 4.80
C VAL A 103 -8.81 -2.71 3.31
N SER A 104 -7.90 -1.84 2.90
CA SER A 104 -7.66 -1.57 1.47
C SER A 104 -7.23 -2.84 0.73
N CYS A 105 -6.35 -3.66 1.30
CA CYS A 105 -5.92 -4.93 0.68
C CYS A 105 -7.06 -5.93 0.54
N VAL A 106 -7.95 -6.01 1.54
CA VAL A 106 -9.14 -6.87 1.53
C VAL A 106 -10.16 -6.37 0.50
N VAL A 107 -10.47 -5.07 0.51
CA VAL A 107 -11.43 -4.42 -0.41
C VAL A 107 -10.96 -4.54 -1.86
N ILE A 108 -9.71 -4.22 -2.15
CA ILE A 108 -9.11 -4.42 -3.48
C ILE A 108 -9.18 -5.90 -3.87
N GLY A 109 -9.01 -6.80 -2.90
CA GLY A 109 -9.12 -8.23 -3.12
C GLY A 109 -10.51 -8.72 -3.48
N TRP A 110 -11.50 -8.10 -2.88
CA TRP A 110 -12.90 -8.41 -3.13
C TRP A 110 -13.41 -7.76 -4.41
N LEU A 111 -12.92 -6.55 -4.74
CA LEU A 111 -13.21 -5.81 -5.99
C LEU A 111 -12.51 -6.38 -7.22
N LEU A 112 -11.39 -7.09 -7.03
CA LEU A 112 -10.70 -7.84 -8.07
C LEU A 112 -10.91 -9.35 -7.89
N PRO A 113 -12.16 -9.87 -7.82
CA PRO A 113 -12.37 -11.31 -7.86
C PRO A 113 -11.89 -11.74 -9.24
N GLY A 114 -10.94 -12.68 -9.24
CA GLY A 114 -10.12 -12.97 -10.42
C GLY A 114 -10.92 -13.03 -11.71
N LYS A 115 -10.40 -12.38 -12.76
CA LYS A 115 -10.59 -12.83 -14.16
C LYS A 115 -10.03 -14.25 -14.30
N GLN A 116 -10.70 -15.21 -13.65
CA GLN A 116 -10.43 -16.64 -13.65
C GLN A 116 -11.61 -17.44 -14.25
N ARG A 117 -12.66 -16.78 -14.74
CA ARG A 117 -13.67 -17.41 -15.60
C ARG A 117 -13.64 -16.72 -16.96
N LEU A 118 -13.77 -17.51 -18.04
CA LEU A 118 -13.59 -17.16 -19.46
C LEU A 118 -12.15 -17.35 -19.96
N ARG A 119 -11.67 -18.59 -19.86
CA ARG A 119 -11.24 -19.28 -21.10
C ARG A 119 -12.50 -19.83 -21.77
#